data_AF-A0A933E5Z5-F1
#
_entry.id   AF-A0A933E5Z5-F1
#
_cell.length_a   1.000
_cell.length_b   1.000
_cell.length_c   1.000
_cell.angle_alpha   90.00
_cell.angle_beta   90.00
_cell.angle_gamma   90.00
#
_symmetry.space_group_name_H-M   'P 1'
#
loop_
_entity.id
_entity.type
_entity.pdbx_description
1 polymer ?
#
loop_
_entity_poly.entity_id
_entity_poly.type
_entity_poly.pdbx_seq_one_letter_code
_entity_poly.pdbx_strand_id
1 'polypeptide(L)'
;MADAPKPSLGYPHVEKLIDSEDFDEINRSFQKAYADLEKISKEKRGLGKGKEAKQAMQALEKCSELLKELLQIKYRLQEEIKKQAKK
;
A
#
# COMPACT_ATOMS: atom_id res chain seq x y z
N MET A 1 -22.52 11.19 -22.64
CA MET A 1 -22.72 10.03 -21.75
C MET A 1 -22.13 10.44 -20.41
N ALA A 2 -22.97 10.63 -19.38
CA ALA A 2 -22.48 11.04 -18.07
C ALA A 2 -21.74 9.85 -17.45
N ASP A 3 -20.47 10.05 -17.10
CA ASP A 3 -19.69 9.10 -16.29
C ASP A 3 -20.49 8.81 -15.02
N ALA A 4 -20.88 7.55 -14.83
CA ALA A 4 -21.53 7.14 -13.60
C ALA A 4 -20.56 7.38 -12.43
N PRO A 5 -21.02 7.94 -11.30
CA PRO A 5 -20.15 8.16 -10.16
C PRO A 5 -19.56 6.82 -9.72
N LYS A 6 -18.22 6.71 -9.74
CA LYS A 6 -17.52 5.54 -9.20
C LYS A 6 -17.97 5.35 -7.75
N PRO A 7 -18.54 4.19 -7.37
CA PRO A 7 -18.89 3.94 -5.98
C PRO A 7 -17.61 4.01 -5.14
N SER A 8 -17.51 5.00 -4.26
CA SER A 8 -16.40 5.12 -3.33
C SER A 8 -16.55 4.06 -2.24
N LEU A 9 -15.47 3.34 -1.98
CA LEU A 9 -15.34 2.35 -0.92
C LEU A 9 -15.06 3.02 0.44
N GLY A 10 -15.03 4.36 0.49
CA GLY A 10 -14.78 5.14 1.72
C GLY A 10 -13.31 5.43 1.98
N TYR A 11 -12.41 5.14 1.03
CA TYR A 11 -10.96 5.34 1.18
C TYR A 11 -10.38 6.19 0.03
N PRO A 12 -10.73 7.49 -0.04
CA PRO A 12 -10.44 8.33 -1.22
C PRO A 12 -8.95 8.43 -1.56
N HIS A 13 -8.07 8.42 -0.56
CA HIS A 13 -6.63 8.47 -0.78
C HIS A 13 -6.08 7.15 -1.33
N VAL A 14 -6.58 6.01 -0.84
CA VAL A 14 -6.18 4.69 -1.34
C VAL A 14 -6.71 4.48 -2.75
N GLU A 15 -7.97 4.85 -3.00
CA GLU A 15 -8.57 4.81 -4.34
C GLU A 15 -7.74 5.63 -5.33
N LYS A 16 -7.41 6.88 -4.99
CA LYS A 16 -6.55 7.74 -5.82
C LYS A 16 -5.18 7.10 -6.06
N LEU A 17 -4.57 6.53 -5.03
CA LEU A 17 -3.25 5.88 -5.12
C LEU A 17 -3.29 4.69 -6.08
N ILE A 18 -4.29 3.81 -5.96
CA ILE A 18 -4.44 2.64 -6.83
C ILE A 18 -4.81 3.05 -8.27
N ASP A 19 -5.65 4.07 -8.45
CA ASP A 19 -6.04 4.56 -9.78
C ASP A 19 -4.88 5.23 -10.51
N SER A 20 -4.15 6.13 -9.83
CA SER A 20 -3.01 6.88 -10.40
C SER A 20 -1.72 6.08 -10.51
N GLU A 21 -1.58 5.03 -9.70
CA GLU A 21 -0.37 4.22 -9.57
C GLU A 21 0.89 5.04 -9.18
N ASP A 22 0.70 6.24 -8.63
CA ASP A 22 1.78 7.07 -8.12
C ASP A 22 2.13 6.70 -6.68
N PHE A 23 3.05 5.75 -6.51
CA PHE A 23 3.49 5.27 -5.19
C PHE A 23 4.76 5.97 -4.68
N ASP A 24 5.23 7.02 -5.35
CA ASP A 24 6.55 7.59 -5.05
C ASP A 24 6.63 8.16 -3.63
N GLU A 25 5.62 8.94 -3.23
CA GLU A 25 5.57 9.56 -1.90
C GLU A 25 5.45 8.52 -0.78
N ILE A 26 4.59 7.53 -0.95
CA ILE A 26 4.39 6.47 0.05
C ILE A 26 5.64 5.57 0.14
N ASN A 27 6.28 5.24 -0.98
CA ASN A 27 7.53 4.48 -1.00
C ASN A 27 8.64 5.23 -0.27
N ARG A 28 8.83 6.53 -0.54
CA ARG A 28 9.81 7.36 0.19
C ARG A 28 9.52 7.40 1.68
N SER A 29 8.25 7.55 2.05
CA SER A 29 7.83 7.60 3.46
C SER A 29 8.06 6.28 4.18
N PHE A 30 7.74 5.15 3.52
CA PHE A 30 7.93 3.81 4.07
C PHE A 30 9.40 3.48 4.23
N GLN A 31 10.23 3.81 3.24
CA GLN A 31 11.69 3.62 3.32
C GLN A 31 12.29 4.39 4.48
N LYS A 32 11.91 5.67 4.64
CA LYS A 32 12.39 6.50 5.77
C LYS A 32 11.94 5.91 7.11
N ALA A 33 10.66 5.60 7.25
CA ALA A 33 10.12 5.04 8.49
C ALA A 33 10.77 3.70 8.84
N TYR A 34 10.97 2.83 7.84
CA TYR A 34 11.64 1.56 8.04
C TYR A 34 13.08 1.73 8.51
N ALA A 35 13.85 2.63 7.90
CA ALA A 35 15.22 2.92 8.29
C ALA A 35 15.33 3.46 9.73
N ASP A 36 14.39 4.30 10.15
CA ASP A 36 14.35 4.83 11.51
C ASP A 36 13.95 3.75 12.53
N LEU A 37 12.97 2.91 12.21
CA LEU A 37 12.60 1.75 13.03
C LEU A 37 13.73 0.73 13.13
N GLU A 38 14.46 0.49 12.04
CA GLU A 38 15.59 -0.44 12.02
C GLU A 38 16.68 0.02 13.00
N LYS A 39 17.00 1.33 13.03
CA LYS A 39 17.93 1.90 14.02
C LYS A 39 17.44 1.63 15.45
N ILE A 40 16.18 1.97 15.75
CA ILE A 40 15.57 1.76 17.07
C ILE A 40 15.60 0.28 17.46
N SER A 41 15.35 -0.63 16.51
CA SER A 41 15.34 -2.07 16.75
C SER A 41 16.71 -2.64 17.14
N LYS A 42 17.79 -1.97 16.71
CA LYS A 42 19.20 -2.35 16.96
C LYS A 42 19.78 -1.67 18.19
N GLU A 43 19.13 -0.64 18.73
CA GLU A 43 19.57 0.04 19.96
C GLU A 43 19.47 -0.90 21.16
N LYS A 44 20.55 -1.01 21.95
CA LYS A 44 20.61 -1.89 23.13
C LYS A 44 19.87 -1.33 24.37
N ARG A 45 19.24 -0.15 24.27
CA ARG A 45 18.54 0.49 25.39
C ARG A 45 17.02 0.32 25.22
N GLY A 46 16.39 -0.42 26.15
CA GLY A 46 14.93 -0.59 26.20
C GLY A 46 14.44 -1.76 25.37
N LEU A 47 14.44 -2.96 25.95
CA LEU A 47 14.03 -4.22 25.32
C LEU A 47 12.62 -4.17 24.68
N GLY A 48 11.70 -3.40 25.29
CA GLY A 48 10.34 -3.20 24.77
C GLY A 48 10.30 -2.42 23.47
N LYS A 49 11.06 -1.33 23.36
CA LYS A 49 11.10 -0.47 22.16
C LYS A 49 11.64 -1.21 20.95
N GLY A 50 12.64 -2.07 21.14
CA GLY A 50 13.19 -2.88 20.05
C GLY A 50 12.18 -3.91 19.51
N LYS A 51 11.33 -4.47 20.38
CA LYS A 51 10.26 -5.39 19.97
C LYS A 51 9.15 -4.64 19.21
N GLU A 52 8.70 -3.51 19.74
CA GLU A 52 7.70 -2.66 19.09
C GLU A 52 8.17 -2.17 17.72
N ALA A 53 9.45 -1.78 17.60
CA ALA A 53 10.03 -1.38 16.32
C ALA A 53 9.99 -2.50 15.28
N LYS A 54 10.33 -3.74 15.66
CA LYS A 54 10.22 -4.91 14.76
C LYS A 54 8.78 -5.18 14.33
N GLN A 55 7.81 -5.04 15.24
CA GLN A 55 6.40 -5.19 14.90
C GLN A 55 5.92 -4.10 13.92
N ALA A 56 6.36 -2.86 14.12
CA ALA A 56 6.06 -1.76 13.20
C ALA A 56 6.68 -1.97 11.82
N MET A 57 7.92 -2.49 11.74
CA MET A 57 8.55 -2.86 10.47
C MET A 57 7.74 -3.93 9.72
N GLN A 58 7.29 -4.98 10.41
CA GLN A 58 6.44 -6.02 9.82
C GLN A 58 5.09 -5.47 9.33
N ALA A 59 4.51 -4.51 10.05
CA ALA A 59 3.27 -3.86 9.62
C ALA A 59 3.47 -3.03 8.34
N LEU A 60 4.60 -2.33 8.20
CA LEU A 60 4.95 -1.60 6.97
C LEU A 60 5.16 -2.53 5.77
N GLU A 61 5.83 -3.66 5.99
CA GLU A 61 6.00 -4.71 4.97
C GLU A 61 4.65 -5.25 4.51
N LYS A 62 3.78 -5.62 5.46
CA LYS A 62 2.43 -6.11 5.17
C LYS A 62 1.58 -5.08 4.43
N CYS A 63 1.69 -3.80 4.79
CA CYS A 63 0.98 -2.73 4.10
C CYS A 63 1.44 -2.62 2.62
N SER A 64 2.74 -2.74 2.38
CA SER A 64 3.30 -2.75 1.02
C SER A 64 2.81 -3.95 0.20
N GLU A 65 2.69 -5.13 0.83
CA GLU A 65 2.12 -6.34 0.19
C GLU A 65 0.66 -6.13 -0.20
N LEU A 66 -0.16 -5.60 0.71
CA LEU A 66 -1.58 -5.32 0.44
C LEU A 66 -1.76 -4.33 -0.71
N LEU A 67 -0.92 -3.30 -0.82
CA LEU A 67 -0.95 -2.37 -1.96
C LEU A 67 -0.63 -3.07 -3.29
N LYS A 68 0.32 -4.01 -3.30
CA LYS A 68 0.64 -4.82 -4.48
C LYS A 68 -0.52 -5.75 -4.86
N GLU A 69 -1.16 -6.39 -3.88
CA GLU A 69 -2.33 -7.24 -4.12
C GLU A 69 -3.49 -6.42 -4.72
N LEU A 70 -3.73 -5.21 -4.22
CA LEU A 70 -4.75 -4.32 -4.79
C LEU A 70 -4.47 -3.96 -6.25
N LEU A 71 -3.21 -3.69 -6.61
CA LEU A 71 -2.82 -3.47 -8.01
C LEU A 71 -3.04 -4.71 -8.88
N GLN A 72 -2.68 -5.90 -8.38
CA GLN A 72 -2.91 -7.14 -9.12
C GLN A 72 -4.41 -7.37 -9.37
N ILE A 73 -5.25 -7.11 -8.38
CA ILE A 73 -6.71 -7.17 -8.51
C ILE A 73 -7.20 -6.16 -9.55
N LYS A 74 -6.71 -4.91 -9.52
CA LYS A 74 -7.03 -3.88 -10.52
C LYS A 74 -6.74 -4.39 -11.93
N TYR A 75 -5.54 -4.90 -12.18
CA TYR A 75 -5.16 -5.41 -13.50
C TYR A 75 -5.99 -6.62 -13.94
N ARG A 76 -6.28 -7.56 -13.03
CA ARG A 76 -7.15 -8.70 -13.34
C ARG A 76 -8.54 -8.25 -13.78
N LEU A 77 -9.14 -7.30 -13.08
CA LEU A 77 -10.45 -6.76 -13.42
C LEU A 77 -10.43 -6.03 -14.77
N GLN A 78 -9.40 -5.23 -15.05
CA GLN A 78 -9.25 -4.56 -16.36
C GLN A 78 -9.16 -5.57 -17.51
N GLU A 79 -8.42 -6.67 -17.33
CA GLU A 79 -8.33 -7.73 -18.33
C GLU A 79 -9.66 -8.46 -18.54
N GLU A 80 -10.42 -8.71 -17.48
CA GLU A 80 -11.77 -9.30 -17.58
C GLU A 80 -12.74 -8.38 -18.33
N ILE A 81 -12.73 -7.08 -18.05
CA ILE A 81 -13.55 -6.09 -18.76
C ILE A 81 -13.19 -6.06 -20.24
N LYS A 82 -11.89 -6.02 -20.59
CA LYS A 82 -11.42 -6.07 -21.98
C LYS A 82 -11.87 -7.35 -22.70
N LYS A 83 -11.86 -8.49 -22.01
CA LYS A 83 -12.32 -9.77 -22.58
C LYS A 83 -13.82 -9.77 -22.83
N GLN A 84 -14.62 -9.19 -21.93
CA GLN A 84 -16.06 -9.06 -22.10
C GLN A 84 -16.42 -8.11 -23.24
N ALA A 85 -15.70 -7.00 -23.40
CA ALA A 85 -15.93 -6.03 -24.48
C ALA A 85 -15.56 -6.55 -25.88
N LYS A 86 -14.79 -7.65 -25.97
CA LYS A 86 -14.41 -8.31 -27.23
C LYS A 86 -15.33 -9.48 -27.62
N LYS A 87 -16.27 -9.85 -26.75
CA LYS A 87 -17.32 -10.85 -27.03
C LYS A 87 -18.59 -10.15 -27.48
#